data_AF-A0A2N6APZ0-F1
#
_entry.id   AF-A0A2N6APZ0-F1
#
_cell.length_a   1.000
_cell.length_b   1.000
_cell.length_c   1.000
_cell.angle_alpha   90.00
_cell.angle_beta   90.00
_cell.angle_gamma   90.00
#
_symmetry.space_group_name_H-M   'P 1'
#
loop_
_entity.id
_entity.type
_entity.pdbx_description
1 polymer ?
#
loop_
_entity_poly.entity_id
_entity_poly.type
_entity_poly.pdbx_seq_one_letter_code
_entity_poly.pdbx_strand_id
1 'polypeptide(L)'
;MKEILVLGSHCMKSSYYRDMVQYIADGMNLDLEVKKIIDPLEIEHYGIEVGCSNSYCPGCNFVNIGKDEKYTPALVVDGKVVFHSSFPSRHEFEDMLRNIDSASLKQK
;
A
#
# COMPACT_ATOMS: atom_id res chain seq x y z
N MET A 1 -17.73 -2.43 5.77
CA MET A 1 -16.69 -2.75 4.79
C MET A 1 -15.90 -1.50 4.42
N LYS A 2 -14.66 -1.41 4.89
CA LYS A 2 -13.70 -0.37 4.48
C LYS A 2 -12.86 -0.88 3.30
N GLU A 3 -12.37 0.03 2.47
CA GLU A 3 -11.52 -0.30 1.32
C GLU A 3 -10.11 0.24 1.53
N ILE A 4 -9.11 -0.60 1.24
CA ILE A 4 -7.70 -0.24 1.21
C ILE A 4 -7.17 -0.50 -0.20
N LEU A 5 -6.36 0.42 -0.73
CA LEU A 5 -5.76 0.25 -2.04
C LEU A 5 -4.27 -0.03 -1.92
N VAL A 6 -3.81 -1.03 -2.65
CA VAL A 6 -2.41 -1.27 -2.95
C VAL A 6 -2.12 -0.75 -4.35
N LEU A 7 -1.36 0.33 -4.44
CA LEU A 7 -0.85 0.86 -5.70
C LEU A 7 0.41 0.09 -6.08
N GLY A 8 0.42 -0.51 -7.26
CA GLY A 8 1.51 -1.40 -7.67
C GLY A 8 1.70 -1.48 -9.18
N SER A 9 2.63 -2.33 -9.59
CA SER A 9 2.81 -2.71 -10.99
C SER A 9 2.22 -4.09 -11.28
N HIS A 10 2.31 -4.57 -12.52
CA HIS A 10 1.86 -5.92 -12.89
C HIS A 10 2.69 -7.07 -12.27
N CYS A 11 3.69 -6.77 -11.44
CA CYS A 11 4.57 -7.80 -10.88
C CYS A 11 3.92 -8.63 -9.77
N MET A 12 4.46 -9.83 -9.55
CA MET A 12 4.04 -10.73 -8.47
C MET A 12 4.28 -10.13 -7.08
N LYS A 13 5.31 -9.30 -6.91
CA LYS A 13 5.66 -8.72 -5.61
C LYS A 13 4.57 -7.79 -5.05
N SER A 14 3.98 -6.95 -5.89
CA SER A 14 2.86 -6.08 -5.49
C SER A 14 1.55 -6.85 -5.35
N SER A 15 1.38 -7.99 -6.03
CA SER A 15 0.24 -8.90 -5.77
C SER A 15 0.38 -9.58 -4.41
N TYR A 16 1.56 -10.13 -4.10
CA TYR A 16 1.87 -10.69 -2.78
C TYR A 16 1.66 -9.67 -1.67
N TYR A 17 2.00 -8.40 -1.92
CA TYR A 17 1.75 -7.32 -0.99
C TYR A 17 0.27 -7.19 -0.62
N ARG A 18 -0.60 -7.11 -1.62
CA ARG A 18 -2.06 -7.04 -1.45
C ARG A 18 -2.56 -8.24 -0.65
N ASP A 19 -2.14 -9.44 -1.03
CA ASP A 19 -2.57 -10.67 -0.38
C ASP A 19 -2.12 -10.71 1.10
N MET A 20 -0.91 -10.24 1.40
CA MET A 20 -0.39 -10.13 2.76
C MET A 20 -1.20 -9.12 3.60
N VAL A 21 -1.53 -7.95 3.04
CA VAL A 21 -2.35 -6.95 3.75
C VAL A 21 -3.73 -7.52 4.06
N GLN A 22 -4.37 -8.19 3.09
CA GLN A 22 -5.67 -8.85 3.30
C GLN A 22 -5.56 -9.92 4.40
N TYR A 23 -4.54 -10.79 4.33
CA TYR A 23 -4.33 -11.85 5.32
C TYR A 23 -4.16 -11.30 6.76
N ILE A 24 -3.40 -10.22 6.93
CA ILE A 24 -3.22 -9.58 8.24
C ILE A 24 -4.55 -9.00 8.74
N ALA A 25 -5.29 -8.30 7.87
CA ALA A 25 -6.58 -7.72 8.22
C ALA A 25 -7.63 -8.77 8.63
N ASP A 26 -7.71 -9.88 7.88
CA ASP A 26 -8.57 -11.01 8.19
C ASP A 26 -8.20 -11.62 9.55
N GLY A 27 -6.89 -11.78 9.82
CA GLY A 27 -6.39 -12.26 11.11
C GLY A 27 -6.69 -11.32 12.29
N MET A 28 -6.99 -10.05 12.00
CA MET A 28 -7.43 -9.05 12.98
C MET A 28 -8.96 -8.93 13.07
N ASN A 29 -9.72 -9.74 12.33
CA ASN A 29 -11.18 -9.68 12.21
C ASN A 29 -11.71 -8.30 11.77
N LEU A 30 -10.99 -7.60 10.91
CA LEU A 30 -11.42 -6.33 10.35
C LEU A 30 -12.26 -6.57 9.08
N ASP A 31 -13.45 -5.96 9.00
CA ASP A 31 -14.30 -5.99 7.79
C ASP A 31 -13.76 -5.00 6.74
N LEU A 32 -12.66 -5.39 6.08
CA LEU A 32 -12.01 -4.61 5.03
C LEU A 32 -11.66 -5.44 3.79
N GLU A 33 -11.69 -4.78 2.63
CA GLU A 33 -11.28 -5.33 1.34
C GLU A 33 -10.03 -4.60 0.85
N VAL A 34 -9.02 -5.36 0.42
CA VAL A 34 -7.80 -4.81 -0.18
C VAL A 34 -7.82 -4.98 -1.69
N LYS A 35 -7.84 -3.88 -2.43
CA LYS A 35 -7.79 -3.86 -3.90
C LYS A 35 -6.42 -3.47 -4.40
N LYS A 36 -6.05 -3.98 -5.58
CA LYS A 36 -4.80 -3.60 -6.25
C LYS A 36 -5.12 -2.70 -7.44
N ILE A 37 -4.52 -1.52 -7.46
CA ILE A 37 -4.57 -0.58 -8.58
C ILE A 37 -3.24 -0.66 -9.34
N ILE A 38 -3.34 -0.78 -10.65
CA ILE A 38 -2.20 -0.96 -11.57
C ILE A 38 -2.18 0.07 -12.71
N ASP A 39 -3.25 0.84 -12.89
CA ASP A 39 -3.31 1.88 -13.91
C ASP A 39 -2.41 3.05 -13.49
N PRO A 40 -1.37 3.40 -14.27
CA PRO A 40 -0.49 4.52 -13.95
C PRO A 40 -1.22 5.85 -13.74
N LEU A 41 -2.28 6.12 -14.49
CA LEU A 41 -3.04 7.37 -14.37
C LEU A 41 -3.78 7.44 -13.02
N GLU A 42 -4.40 6.33 -12.60
CA GLU A 42 -5.02 6.23 -11.28
C GLU A 42 -4.00 6.36 -10.14
N ILE A 43 -2.81 5.81 -10.32
CA ILE A 43 -1.72 5.86 -9.33
C ILE A 43 -1.17 7.29 -9.18
N GLU A 44 -1.03 8.03 -10.29
CA GLU A 44 -0.52 9.40 -10.30
C GLU A 44 -1.44 10.37 -9.52
N HIS A 45 -2.75 10.14 -9.49
CA HIS A 45 -3.69 10.92 -8.67
C HIS A 45 -3.37 10.92 -7.16
N TYR A 46 -2.61 9.92 -6.69
CA TYR A 46 -2.12 9.83 -5.31
C TYR A 46 -0.72 10.44 -5.12
N GLY A 47 -0.13 11.03 -6.16
CA GLY A 47 1.25 11.51 -6.15
C GLY A 47 2.27 10.39 -6.04
N ILE A 48 1.98 9.24 -6.67
CA ILE A 48 2.81 8.04 -6.67
C ILE A 48 3.24 7.71 -8.09
N GLU A 49 4.48 7.26 -8.24
CA GLU A 49 5.05 6.86 -9.53
C GLU A 49 5.27 5.34 -9.61
N VAL A 50 5.16 4.79 -10.82
CA VAL A 50 5.49 3.39 -11.09
C VAL A 50 6.95 3.28 -11.56
N GLY A 51 7.87 3.06 -10.63
CA GLY A 51 9.32 2.98 -10.90
C GLY A 51 9.81 1.63 -11.46
N CYS A 52 8.90 0.75 -11.88
CA CYS A 52 9.27 -0.57 -12.41
C CYS A 52 9.64 -0.47 -13.89
N SER A 53 10.70 -1.15 -14.32
CA SER A 53 11.02 -1.34 -15.74
C SER A 53 11.00 -2.82 -16.12
N ASN A 54 10.66 -3.12 -17.38
CA ASN A 54 10.63 -4.51 -17.85
C ASN A 54 12.02 -5.18 -17.88
N SER A 55 13.10 -4.38 -17.85
CA SER A 55 14.49 -4.84 -17.87
C SER A 55 15.12 -4.98 -16.49
N TYR A 56 14.48 -4.46 -15.44
CA TYR A 56 15.03 -4.49 -14.09
C TYR A 56 13.93 -4.59 -13.03
N CYS A 57 14.01 -5.63 -12.20
CA CYS A 57 13.19 -5.76 -11.01
C CYS A 57 13.90 -5.09 -9.83
N PRO A 58 13.38 -3.98 -9.28
CA PRO A 58 14.03 -3.28 -8.17
C PRO A 58 13.93 -4.03 -6.83
N GLY A 59 13.37 -5.24 -6.80
CA GLY A 59 12.99 -5.95 -5.57
C GLY A 59 11.96 -5.18 -4.72
N CYS A 60 11.50 -4.04 -5.23
CA CYS A 60 10.73 -2.98 -4.59
C CYS A 60 11.43 -2.37 -3.36
N ASN A 61 12.71 -2.04 -3.54
CA ASN A 61 13.43 -1.08 -2.72
C ASN A 61 14.15 -0.02 -3.58
N PHE A 62 13.37 0.58 -4.50
CA PHE A 62 13.41 1.93 -5.11
C PHE A 62 14.71 2.69 -5.46
N VAL A 63 15.88 2.06 -5.45
CA VAL A 63 17.24 2.62 -5.60
C VAL A 63 17.35 4.04 -6.22
N ASN A 64 17.76 5.01 -5.38
CA ASN A 64 18.01 6.45 -5.62
C ASN A 64 16.82 7.43 -5.63
N ILE A 65 15.78 7.22 -4.82
CA ILE A 65 14.72 8.23 -4.66
C ILE A 65 15.33 9.55 -4.13
N GLY A 66 15.15 10.63 -4.89
CA GLY A 66 15.37 11.99 -4.39
C GLY A 66 14.55 12.27 -3.13
N LYS A 67 14.83 13.34 -2.41
CA LYS A 67 14.24 13.56 -1.07
C LYS A 67 12.70 13.62 -1.04
N ASP A 68 12.06 13.82 -2.20
CA ASP A 68 10.63 14.12 -2.34
C ASP A 68 9.84 13.15 -3.25
N GLU A 69 10.47 12.15 -3.88
CA GLU A 69 9.76 11.25 -4.81
C GLU A 69 9.11 10.07 -4.07
N LYS A 70 7.99 9.56 -4.60
CA LYS A 70 7.23 8.46 -3.98
C LYS A 70 6.85 7.43 -5.02
N TYR A 71 7.29 6.20 -4.83
CA TYR A 71 7.07 5.11 -5.77
C TYR A 71 6.15 4.02 -5.23
N THR A 72 5.60 3.24 -6.14
CA THR A 72 5.02 1.92 -5.83
C THR A 72 6.09 0.94 -5.28
N PRO A 73 5.72 -0.03 -4.42
CA PRO A 73 4.38 -0.26 -3.91
C PRO A 73 3.96 0.82 -2.91
N ALA A 74 2.69 1.19 -2.93
CA ALA A 74 2.12 2.12 -1.96
C ALA A 74 0.80 1.60 -1.41
N LEU A 75 0.50 1.96 -0.16
CA LEU A 75 -0.76 1.65 0.51
C LEU A 75 -1.55 2.93 0.71
N VAL A 76 -2.82 2.92 0.29
CA VAL A 76 -3.77 4.00 0.47
C VAL A 76 -4.90 3.54 1.37
N VAL A 77 -5.18 4.35 2.38
CA VAL A 77 -6.30 4.14 3.31
C VAL A 77 -7.10 5.43 3.35
N ASP A 78 -8.42 5.34 3.17
CA ASP A 78 -9.33 6.50 3.19
C ASP A 78 -8.84 7.64 2.26
N GLY A 79 -8.33 7.27 1.07
CA GLY A 79 -7.79 8.19 0.08
C GLY A 79 -6.40 8.78 0.38
N LYS A 80 -5.75 8.38 1.49
CA LYS A 80 -4.43 8.88 1.89
C LYS A 80 -3.35 7.81 1.75
N VAL A 81 -2.23 8.18 1.14
CA VAL A 81 -1.04 7.32 1.11
C VAL A 81 -0.45 7.22 2.53
N VAL A 82 -0.41 6.00 3.08
CA VAL A 82 0.14 5.72 4.43
C VAL A 82 1.49 5.03 4.38
N PHE A 83 1.76 4.27 3.32
CA PHE A 83 3.06 3.67 3.03
C PHE A 83 3.38 3.82 1.55
N HIS A 84 4.65 3.99 1.22
CA HIS A 84 5.11 4.01 -0.17
C HIS A 84 6.55 3.54 -0.27
N SER A 85 6.93 3.17 -1.48
CA SER A 85 8.29 2.88 -1.94
C SER A 85 8.92 1.61 -1.36
N SER A 86 8.52 1.18 -0.16
CA SER A 86 9.00 -0.05 0.46
C SER A 86 7.86 -0.95 0.91
N PHE A 87 8.21 -2.18 1.30
CA PHE A 87 7.32 -3.05 2.05
C PHE A 87 7.50 -2.80 3.55
N PRO A 88 6.48 -2.29 4.24
CA PRO A 88 6.46 -2.28 5.69
C PRO A 88 6.54 -3.70 6.25
N SER A 89 7.07 -3.80 7.47
CA SER A 89 7.00 -5.03 8.25
C SER A 89 5.56 -5.32 8.68
N ARG A 90 5.30 -6.58 9.02
CA ARG A 90 4.00 -7.01 9.58
C ARG A 90 3.60 -6.18 10.81
N HIS A 91 4.54 -5.85 11.68
CA HIS A 91 4.26 -5.08 12.89
C HIS A 91 3.81 -3.65 12.57
N GLU A 92 4.49 -2.97 11.65
CA GLU A 92 4.10 -1.63 11.17
C GLU A 92 2.69 -1.64 10.56
N PHE A 93 2.32 -2.72 9.86
CA PHE A 93 0.95 -2.89 9.37
C PHE A 93 -0.09 -3.05 10.46
N GLU A 94 0.16 -3.96 11.40
CA GLU A 94 -0.78 -4.21 12.50
C GLU A 94 -1.01 -2.94 13.32
N ASP A 95 0.04 -2.18 13.60
CA ASP A 95 -0.05 -0.90 14.30
C ASP A 95 -0.86 0.14 13.51
N MET A 96 -0.62 0.25 12.21
CA MET A 96 -1.38 1.14 11.32
C MET A 96 -2.86 0.77 11.26
N LEU A 97 -3.21 -0.52 11.12
CA LEU A 97 -4.58 -1.00 11.12
C LEU A 97 -5.30 -0.75 12.45
N ARG A 98 -4.61 -0.96 13.58
CA ARG A 98 -5.14 -0.62 14.92
C ARG A 98 -5.46 0.87 15.04
N ASN A 99 -4.61 1.73 14.46
CA ASN A 99 -4.81 3.17 14.50
C ASN A 99 -6.00 3.63 13.63
N ILE A 100 -6.26 2.97 12.49
CA ILE A 100 -7.45 3.24 11.66
C ILE A 100 -8.73 2.88 12.40
N ASP A 101 -8.75 1.73 13.06
CA ASP A 101 -9.92 1.31 13.84
C ASP A 101 -10.15 2.23 15.05
N SER A 102 -9.06 2.60 15.73
CA SER A 102 -9.08 3.52 16.87
C SER A 102 -9.50 4.95 16.49
N ALA A 103 -9.16 5.42 15.30
CA ALA A 103 -9.60 6.73 14.79
C ALA A 103 -11.12 6.74 14.51
N SER A 104 -11.71 5.60 14.13
CA SER A 104 -13.17 5.42 14.05
C SER A 104 -13.85 5.42 15.43
N LEU A 105 -13.14 5.09 16.51
CA LEU A 105 -13.66 5.11 17.89
C LEU A 105 -13.60 6.48 18.58
N LYS A 106 -12.92 7.48 17.98
CA LYS A 106 -12.74 8.82 18.58
C LYS A 106 -13.66 9.92 18.03
N GLN A 107 -14.70 9.58 17.28
CA GLN A 107 -15.77 10.53 16.96
C GLN A 107 -16.92 10.36 17.97
N LYS A 108 -16.77 10.98 19.14
CA LYS A 108 -17.85 11.26 20.08
C LYS A 108 -17.80 12.73 20.48
#